data_AF-A0A949I6A1-F1
#
_entry.id   AF-A0A949I6A1-F1
#
_cell.length_a   1.000
_cell.length_b   1.000
_cell.length_c   1.000
_cell.angle_alpha   90.00
_cell.angle_beta   90.00
_cell.angle_gamma   90.00
#
_symmetry.space_group_name_H-M   'P 1'
#
loop_
_entity.id
_entity.type
_entity.pdbx_description
1 polymer ?
#
loop_
_entity_poly.entity_id
_entity_poly.type
_entity_poly.pdbx_seq_one_letter_code
_entity_poly.pdbx_strand_id
1 'polypeptide(L)'
;QAVLAPLQFAIFAVSLALVLRFLATGLGETAAAMSVVVKTIALYTIMVTGSLWEKAVFGQYLFARAFFWEDVVSMLVLALHTAYLVCLFGGYLEPHQRMYLALAAYATYVINAAQFVIKLRSARRQQRAATSAPAECAA
;
A
#
# COMPACT_ATOMS: atom_id res chain seq x y z
N GLN A 1 11.79 -1.06 -5.25
CA GLN A 1 10.91 -1.37 -4.10
C GLN A 1 11.47 -0.90 -2.75
N ALA A 2 12.75 -1.10 -2.44
CA ALA A 2 13.33 -0.73 -1.13
C ALA A 2 13.18 0.75 -0.72
N VAL A 3 13.22 1.70 -1.67
CA VAL A 3 13.01 3.13 -1.41
C VAL A 3 11.54 3.55 -1.49
N LEU A 4 10.76 2.89 -2.36
CA LEU A 4 9.35 3.20 -2.58
C LEU A 4 8.49 2.87 -1.35
N ALA A 5 8.79 1.79 -0.62
CA ALA A 5 8.03 1.42 0.57
C ALA A 5 8.13 2.46 1.71
N PRO A 6 9.32 2.93 2.14
CA PRO A 6 9.43 4.01 3.12
C PRO A 6 8.71 5.30 2.69
N LEU A 7 8.84 5.67 1.42
CA LEU A 7 8.17 6.85 0.87
C LEU A 7 6.63 6.71 0.95
N GLN A 8 6.10 5.52 0.63
CA GLN A 8 4.67 5.23 0.76
C GLN A 8 4.16 5.38 2.19
N PHE A 9 4.94 4.95 3.18
CA PHE A 9 4.59 5.14 4.59
C PHE A 9 4.59 6.61 5.00
N ALA A 10 5.55 7.41 4.52
CA ALA A 10 5.57 8.85 4.79
C ALA A 10 4.35 9.56 4.16
N ILE A 11 4.05 9.26 2.89
CA ILE A 11 2.87 9.78 2.19
C ILE A 11 1.59 9.37 2.94
N PHE A 12 1.52 8.11 3.39
CA PHE A 12 0.41 7.62 4.21
C PHE A 12 0.23 8.41 5.50
N ALA A 13 1.29 8.59 6.29
CA ALA A 13 1.22 9.26 7.58
C ALA A 13 0.78 10.72 7.46
N VAL A 14 1.36 11.45 6.50
CA VAL A 14 0.96 12.84 6.20
C VAL A 14 -0.49 12.90 5.77
N SER A 15 -0.92 12.01 4.86
CA SER A 15 -2.29 12.01 4.38
C SER A 15 -3.29 11.66 5.49
N LEU A 16 -2.97 10.68 6.35
CA LEU A 16 -3.80 10.33 7.50
C LEU A 16 -3.95 11.51 8.46
N ALA A 17 -2.86 12.22 8.78
CA ALA A 17 -2.91 13.38 9.64
C ALA A 17 -3.81 14.50 9.09
N LEU A 18 -3.73 14.76 7.78
CA LEU A 18 -4.57 15.76 7.11
C LEU A 18 -6.05 15.35 7.09
N VAL A 19 -6.36 14.09 6.79
CA VAL A 19 -7.73 13.55 6.81
C VAL A 19 -8.33 13.64 8.22
N LEU A 20 -7.59 13.22 9.24
CA LEU A 20 -8.06 13.28 10.64
C LEU A 20 -8.22 14.73 11.11
N ARG A 21 -7.31 15.64 10.74
CA ARG A 21 -7.44 17.06 11.06
C ARG A 21 -8.71 17.65 10.45
N PHE A 22 -9.00 17.36 9.20
CA PHE A 22 -10.23 17.82 8.55
C PHE A 22 -11.46 17.25 9.25
N LEU A 23 -11.49 15.95 9.54
CA LEU A 23 -12.64 15.33 10.23
C LEU A 23 -12.87 15.91 11.64
N ALA A 24 -11.81 16.30 12.35
CA ALA A 24 -11.90 16.85 13.69
C ALA A 24 -12.26 18.35 13.73
N THR A 25 -11.84 19.13 12.73
CA THR A 25 -11.92 20.60 12.77
C THR A 25 -12.79 21.23 11.67
N GLY A 26 -13.15 20.47 10.64
CA GLY A 26 -13.76 20.98 9.41
C GLY A 26 -12.81 21.78 8.51
N LEU A 27 -11.55 22.00 8.90
CA LEU A 27 -10.60 22.84 8.17
C LEU A 27 -9.60 22.02 7.34
N GLY A 28 -9.22 22.57 6.18
CA GLY A 28 -8.19 21.98 5.33
C GLY A 28 -8.67 20.85 4.42
N GLU A 29 -9.94 20.87 4.01
CA GLU A 29 -10.53 19.89 3.08
C GLU A 29 -9.65 19.68 1.84
N THR A 30 -9.26 20.78 1.17
CA THR A 30 -8.47 20.71 -0.06
C THR A 30 -7.13 20.02 0.16
N ALA A 31 -6.46 20.29 1.29
CA ALA A 31 -5.20 19.64 1.61
C ALA A 31 -5.39 18.13 1.86
N ALA A 32 -6.45 17.74 2.58
CA ALA A 32 -6.80 16.34 2.81
C ALA A 32 -7.17 15.61 1.51
N ALA A 33 -7.94 16.25 0.61
CA ALA A 33 -8.28 15.68 -0.68
C ALA A 33 -7.05 15.50 -1.57
N MET A 34 -6.21 16.54 -1.67
CA MET A 34 -4.98 16.49 -2.44
C MET A 34 -4.00 15.44 -1.90
N SER A 35 -3.90 15.26 -0.58
CA SER A 35 -3.05 14.20 -0.02
C SER A 35 -3.54 12.80 -0.38
N VAL A 36 -4.86 12.57 -0.42
CA VAL A 36 -5.44 11.30 -0.90
C VAL A 36 -5.15 11.07 -2.38
N VAL A 37 -5.24 12.11 -3.21
CA VAL A 37 -4.89 12.04 -4.65
C VAL A 37 -3.42 11.67 -4.84
N VAL A 38 -2.51 12.36 -4.14
CA VAL A 38 -1.07 12.08 -4.18
C VAL A 38 -0.78 10.64 -3.75
N LYS A 39 -1.42 10.17 -2.67
CA LYS A 39 -1.30 8.78 -2.22
C LYS A 39 -1.79 7.79 -3.28
N THR A 40 -2.89 8.11 -3.95
CA THR A 40 -3.46 7.26 -5.01
C THR A 40 -2.49 7.12 -6.17
N ILE A 41 -1.90 8.23 -6.65
CA ILE A 41 -0.88 8.22 -7.71
C ILE A 41 0.32 7.37 -7.28
N ALA A 42 0.80 7.55 -6.06
CA ALA A 42 1.91 6.76 -5.55
C ALA A 42 1.57 5.25 -5.54
N LEU A 43 0.37 4.87 -5.10
CA LEU A 43 -0.11 3.48 -5.08
C LEU A 43 -0.18 2.87 -6.49
N TYR A 44 -0.67 3.61 -7.47
CA TYR A 44 -0.64 3.17 -8.86
C TYR A 44 0.80 2.97 -9.36
N THR A 45 1.72 3.88 -9.04
CA THR A 45 3.12 3.76 -9.44
C THR A 45 3.79 2.51 -8.87
N ILE A 46 3.59 2.22 -7.58
CA ILE A 46 4.18 1.02 -6.96
C ILE A 46 3.53 -0.27 -7.48
N MET A 47 2.24 -0.24 -7.78
CA MET A 47 1.50 -1.36 -8.38
C MET A 47 2.01 -1.66 -9.79
N VAL A 48 2.10 -0.65 -10.66
CA VAL A 48 2.58 -0.83 -12.04
C VAL A 48 4.02 -1.35 -12.04
N THR A 49 4.91 -0.73 -11.25
CA THR A 49 6.30 -1.18 -11.16
C THR A 49 6.42 -2.59 -10.54
N GLY A 50 5.58 -2.94 -9.57
CA GLY A 50 5.48 -4.30 -9.04
C GLY A 50 5.04 -5.31 -10.09
N SER A 51 3.98 -4.99 -10.83
CA SER A 51 3.42 -5.90 -11.84
C SER A 51 4.37 -6.18 -13.01
N LEU A 52 5.17 -5.18 -13.40
CA LEU A 52 6.21 -5.34 -14.41
C LEU A 52 7.33 -6.25 -13.92
N TRP A 53 7.71 -6.12 -12.64
CA TRP A 53 8.71 -6.97 -12.01
C TRP A 53 8.21 -8.42 -11.90
N GLU A 54 6.96 -8.63 -11.47
CA GLU A 54 6.37 -9.97 -11.41
C GLU A 54 6.32 -10.64 -12.77
N LYS A 55 5.99 -9.88 -13.82
CA LYS A 55 6.01 -10.42 -15.18
C LYS A 55 7.40 -10.90 -15.58
N ALA A 56 8.44 -10.14 -15.25
CA ALA A 56 9.81 -10.49 -15.59
C ALA A 56 10.31 -11.74 -14.85
N VAL A 57 9.83 -11.99 -13.62
CA VAL A 57 10.30 -13.11 -12.77
C VAL A 57 9.42 -14.35 -12.87
N PHE A 58 8.10 -14.17 -12.92
CA PHE A 58 7.10 -15.26 -12.85
C PHE A 58 6.29 -15.43 -14.14
N GLY A 59 6.47 -14.56 -15.14
CA GLY A 59 5.72 -14.60 -16.39
C GLY A 59 4.28 -14.10 -16.30
N GLN A 60 3.85 -13.56 -15.16
CA GLN A 60 2.50 -13.03 -14.92
C GLN A 60 2.57 -11.61 -14.36
N TYR A 61 1.67 -10.72 -14.78
CA TYR A 61 1.68 -9.33 -14.30
C TYR A 61 1.25 -9.20 -12.84
N LEU A 62 0.29 -10.00 -12.38
CA LEU A 62 -0.21 -10.00 -11.00
C LEU A 62 -0.66 -11.41 -10.68
N PHE A 63 -0.84 -11.70 -9.39
CA PHE A 63 -1.39 -12.94 -8.86
C PHE A 63 -0.48 -14.14 -9.03
N ALA A 64 0.84 -13.93 -9.12
CA ALA A 64 1.79 -15.03 -8.99
C ALA A 64 1.53 -15.78 -7.66
N ARG A 65 1.64 -17.10 -7.65
CA ARG A 65 1.26 -17.94 -6.48
C ARG A 65 1.90 -17.48 -5.15
N ALA A 66 3.10 -16.90 -5.19
CA ALA A 66 3.81 -16.38 -4.03
C ALA A 66 3.35 -14.99 -3.54
N PHE A 67 2.55 -14.27 -4.33
CA PHE A 67 2.09 -12.89 -4.10
C PHE A 67 0.56 -12.73 -4.17
N PHE A 68 -0.17 -13.78 -4.57
CA PHE A 68 -1.63 -13.77 -4.76
C PHE A 68 -2.42 -12.99 -3.68
N TRP A 69 -2.17 -13.27 -2.40
CA TRP A 69 -2.90 -12.60 -1.31
C TRP A 69 -2.48 -11.14 -1.11
N GLU A 70 -1.21 -10.79 -1.34
CA GLU A 70 -0.78 -9.38 -1.37
C GLU A 70 -1.47 -8.65 -2.52
N ASP A 71 -1.61 -9.28 -3.68
CA ASP A 71 -2.25 -8.66 -4.84
C ASP A 71 -3.75 -8.47 -4.64
N VAL A 72 -4.45 -9.46 -4.06
CA VAL A 72 -5.89 -9.33 -3.72
C VAL A 72 -6.13 -8.14 -2.79
N VAL A 73 -5.33 -8.01 -1.72
CA VAL A 73 -5.47 -6.89 -0.78
C VAL A 73 -5.06 -5.58 -1.44
N SER A 74 -4.00 -5.57 -2.25
CA SER A 74 -3.56 -4.39 -2.98
C SER A 74 -4.61 -3.92 -3.99
N MET A 75 -5.31 -4.83 -4.66
CA MET A 75 -6.43 -4.49 -5.56
C MET A 75 -7.58 -3.87 -4.79
N LEU A 76 -7.90 -4.35 -3.58
CA LEU A 76 -8.90 -3.73 -2.73
C LEU A 76 -8.49 -2.31 -2.31
N VAL A 77 -7.24 -2.12 -1.90
CA VAL A 77 -6.69 -0.79 -1.57
C VAL A 77 -6.83 0.15 -2.76
N LEU A 78 -6.42 -0.31 -3.95
CA LEU A 78 -6.47 0.47 -5.18
C LEU A 78 -7.92 0.82 -5.53
N ALA A 79 -8.84 -0.16 -5.48
CA ALA A 79 -10.25 0.03 -5.77
C ALA A 79 -10.90 1.08 -4.85
N LEU A 80 -10.63 1.05 -3.55
CA LEU A 80 -11.14 2.06 -2.61
C LEU A 80 -10.58 3.46 -2.89
N HIS A 81 -9.30 3.54 -3.26
CA HIS A 81 -8.68 4.80 -3.70
C HIS A 81 -9.27 5.31 -5.03
N THR A 82 -9.54 4.42 -5.99
CA THR A 82 -10.23 4.78 -7.23
C THR A 82 -11.65 5.25 -6.96
N ALA A 83 -12.39 4.56 -6.09
CA ALA A 83 -13.73 4.98 -5.67
C ALA A 83 -13.71 6.38 -5.03
N TYR A 84 -12.70 6.69 -4.23
CA TYR A 84 -12.49 8.03 -3.70
C TYR A 84 -12.34 9.07 -4.82
N LEU A 85 -11.50 8.80 -5.83
CA LEU A 85 -11.34 9.72 -6.97
C LEU A 85 -12.64 9.91 -7.75
N VAL A 86 -13.39 8.82 -8.00
CA VAL A 86 -14.70 8.89 -8.65
C VAL A 86 -15.66 9.77 -7.85
N CYS A 87 -15.70 9.63 -6.52
CA CYS A 87 -16.55 10.47 -5.66
C CYS A 87 -16.06 11.93 -5.59
N LEU A 88 -14.74 12.16 -5.66
CA LEU A 88 -14.15 13.49 -5.67
C LEU A 88 -14.51 14.25 -6.94
N PHE A 89 -14.28 13.66 -8.12
CA PHE A 89 -14.50 14.30 -9.41
C PHE A 89 -15.96 14.29 -9.87
N GLY A 90 -16.73 13.27 -9.48
CA GLY A 90 -18.15 13.16 -9.79
C GLY A 90 -19.07 13.91 -8.82
N GLY A 91 -18.54 14.41 -7.70
CA GLY A 91 -19.34 15.10 -6.68
C GLY A 91 -20.37 14.19 -5.99
N TYR A 92 -20.18 12.87 -6.01
CA TYR A 92 -21.16 11.90 -5.51
C TYR A 92 -21.25 11.82 -3.98
N LEU A 93 -20.23 12.29 -3.27
CA LEU A 93 -20.17 12.25 -1.81
C LEU A 93 -19.75 13.60 -1.25
N GLU A 94 -20.33 13.94 -0.10
CA GLU A 94 -19.92 15.10 0.69
C GLU A 94 -18.47 14.95 1.19
N PRO A 95 -17.79 16.06 1.52
CA PRO A 95 -16.42 16.05 2.01
C PRO A 95 -16.16 15.04 3.15
N HIS A 96 -17.04 15.01 4.16
CA HIS A 96 -16.92 14.09 5.29
C HIS A 96 -17.04 12.61 4.86
N GLN A 97 -18.01 12.30 4.01
CA GLN A 97 -18.23 10.95 3.49
C GLN A 97 -17.03 10.47 2.66
N ARG A 98 -16.46 11.34 1.82
CA ARG A 98 -15.22 11.06 1.09
C ARG A 98 -14.07 10.74 2.04
N MET A 99 -13.92 11.48 3.13
CA MET A 99 -12.86 11.22 4.11
C MET A 99 -13.05 9.88 4.85
N TYR A 100 -14.29 9.46 5.14
CA TYR A 100 -14.53 8.11 5.67
C TYR A 100 -14.17 7.01 4.66
N LEU A 101 -14.45 7.23 3.38
CA LEU A 101 -13.99 6.32 2.31
C LEU A 101 -12.45 6.26 2.24
N ALA A 102 -11.76 7.39 2.38
CA ALA A 102 -10.30 7.42 2.49
C ALA A 102 -9.81 6.64 3.73
N LEU A 103 -10.46 6.78 4.89
CA LEU A 103 -10.10 6.01 6.08
C LEU A 103 -10.31 4.49 5.90
N ALA A 104 -11.36 4.08 5.18
CA ALA A 104 -11.56 2.68 4.81
C ALA A 104 -10.42 2.17 3.93
N ALA A 105 -10.02 2.95 2.92
CA ALA A 105 -8.85 2.64 2.10
C ALA A 105 -7.56 2.53 2.95
N TYR A 106 -7.40 3.42 3.93
CA TYR A 106 -6.24 3.44 4.83
C TYR A 106 -6.19 2.23 5.75
N ALA A 107 -7.33 1.79 6.27
CA ALA A 107 -7.42 0.56 7.05
C ALA A 107 -6.98 -0.66 6.23
N THR A 108 -7.44 -0.77 4.97
CA THR A 108 -7.00 -1.85 4.08
C THR A 108 -5.51 -1.77 3.73
N TYR A 109 -4.96 -0.56 3.58
CA TYR A 109 -3.53 -0.34 3.37
C TYR A 109 -2.69 -0.80 4.58
N VAL A 110 -3.17 -0.61 5.81
CA VAL A 110 -2.47 -1.09 7.01
C VAL A 110 -2.38 -2.62 7.04
N ILE A 111 -3.45 -3.31 6.61
CA ILE A 111 -3.45 -4.77 6.49
C ILE A 111 -2.40 -5.22 5.47
N ASN A 112 -2.36 -4.56 4.31
CA ASN A 112 -1.37 -4.81 3.26
C ASN A 112 0.07 -4.61 3.78
N ALA A 113 0.32 -3.48 4.43
CA ALA A 113 1.60 -3.16 5.05
C ALA A 113 2.02 -4.20 6.10
N ALA A 114 1.08 -4.71 6.90
CA ALA A 114 1.36 -5.76 7.87
C ALA A 114 1.80 -7.06 7.20
N GLN A 115 1.16 -7.47 6.10
CA GLN A 115 1.58 -8.64 5.30
C GLN A 115 3.02 -8.49 4.83
N PHE A 116 3.37 -7.32 4.27
CA PHE A 116 4.72 -7.02 3.81
C PHE A 116 5.77 -7.11 4.94
N VAL A 117 5.48 -6.53 6.12
CA VAL A 117 6.40 -6.57 7.28
C VAL A 117 6.61 -7.99 7.78
N ILE A 118 5.55 -8.81 7.84
CA ILE A 118 5.65 -10.22 8.24
C ILE A 118 6.55 -10.99 7.26
N LYS A 119 6.36 -10.78 5.95
CA LYS A 119 7.19 -11.40 4.89
C LYS A 119 8.66 -11.00 4.99
N LEU A 120 8.95 -9.73 5.29
CA LEU A 120 10.33 -9.27 5.49
C LEU A 120 10.97 -9.93 6.72
N ARG A 121 10.21 -10.10 7.80
CA ARG A 121 10.69 -10.77 9.03
C ARG A 121 10.97 -12.25 8.79
N SER A 122 10.11 -12.96 8.05
CA SER A 122 10.34 -14.37 7.72
C SER A 122 11.58 -14.55 6.83
N ALA A 123 11.77 -13.69 5.83
CA ALA A 123 12.95 -13.71 4.98
C ALA A 123 14.26 -13.49 5.77
N ARG A 124 14.27 -12.52 6.69
CA ARG A 124 15.42 -12.28 7.59
C ARG A 124 15.72 -13.47 8.50
N ARG A 125 14.69 -14.15 9.03
CA ARG A 125 14.86 -15.35 9.86
C ARG A 125 15.46 -16.51 9.06
N GLN A 126 15.00 -16.71 7.83
CA GLN A 126 15.52 -17.76 6.94
C GLN A 126 16.99 -17.49 6.55
N GLN A 127 17.35 -16.25 6.22
CA GLN A 127 18.75 -15.88 5.98
C GLN A 127 19.64 -16.14 7.19
N ARG A 128 19.18 -15.78 8.39
CA ARG A 128 19.94 -16.04 9.62
C ARG A 128 20.15 -17.53 9.86
N ALA A 129 19.12 -18.36 9.66
CA ALA A 129 19.18 -19.81 9.77
C ALA A 129 20.15 -20.44 8.75
N ALA A 130 20.12 -19.98 7.50
CA ALA A 130 21.02 -20.44 6.43
C ALA A 130 22.49 -20.07 6.70
N THR A 131 22.74 -18.92 7.33
CA THR A 131 24.11 -18.46 7.67
C THR A 131 24.68 -19.17 8.91
N SER A 132 23.82 -19.72 9.78
CA SER A 132 24.20 -20.48 10.97
C SER A 132 24.26 -22.00 10.75
N ALA A 133 23.98 -22.49 9.53
CA ALA A 133 24.16 -23.89 9.20
C ALA A 133 25.66 -24.23 9.16
N PRO A 134 26.14 -25.25 9.92
CA PRO A 134 27.54 -25.68 9.83
C PRO A 134 27.88 -26.08 8.40
N ALA A 135 29.08 -25.72 7.93
CA ALA A 135 29.63 -26.31 6.72
C ALA A 135 29.79 -27.82 6.98
N GLU A 136 28.85 -28.62 6.50
CA GLU A 136 28.95 -30.07 6.58
C GLU A 136 30.19 -30.48 5.77
N CYS A 137 31.12 -31.10 6.48
CA CYS A 137 32.43 -31.54 6.02
C CYS A 137 32.26 -32.48 4.81
N ALA A 138 32.61 -32.00 3.62
CA ALA A 138 32.79 -32.85 2.44
C ALA A 138 34.07 -33.67 2.66
N ALA A 139 33.90 -34.91 3.12
CA ALA A 139 34.93 -35.94 3.20
C ALA A 139 34.99 -36.76 1.90
#